data_AF-A0A010RF95-F1
#
_entry.id   AF-A0A010RF95-F1
#
_cell.length_a   1.000
_cell.length_b   1.000
_cell.length_c   1.000
_cell.angle_alpha   90.00
_cell.angle_beta   90.00
_cell.angle_gamma   90.00
#
_symmetry.space_group_name_H-M   'P 1'
#
loop_
_entity.id
_entity.type
_entity.pdbx_description
1 polymer ?
#
loop_
_entity_poly.entity_id
_entity_poly.type
_entity_poly.pdbx_seq_one_letter_code
_entity_poly.pdbx_strand_id
1 'polypeptide(L)'
;MASMTNIPCELVSSILRRLDDFETPTSALLTCHHIYSSFMQIPGTELAILRRKIAPELLPYAVASLEASRLEPSPGDESSIRSLLDLLYDEPSQLVATTASMPLELLRSMSRKHDWVTTLALSYAAGAKIHLSSDITTSPETIDLSPSEYSRFCRAFYRVDLFYVLFGAVGNFNGLSGTGNLLFHRHPPWENEQLGCVHDFAEAKFLEASVDVLAHDVTFGEHQIDYLTTGGDNMMIQLWPSRGLDFLRRLISTTSRESKRVLLESAFNAGRTNLSDALECIMDAHAYNNTDLEDFSTSELGTIIPAYETICNTDKGPYAGWYAANTFVPPLCWVYRPKNNWLRRRAYVFWDWIFVREPDVLKLFTTARDEYDEPSAEALEEMEESFKQRSLIWQTSTMTSWSKGYTGHNY
;
A
#
# COMPACT_ATOMS: atom_id res chain seq x y z
N MET A 1 -20.24 -20.62 41.89
CA MET A 1 -19.63 -20.32 40.57
C MET A 1 -18.59 -19.23 40.78
N ALA A 2 -17.37 -19.40 40.26
CA ALA A 2 -16.32 -18.38 40.38
C ALA A 2 -16.67 -17.21 39.44
N SER A 3 -16.81 -16.01 40.00
CA SER A 3 -17.01 -14.77 39.24
C SER A 3 -15.67 -14.14 38.90
N MET A 4 -15.55 -13.52 37.72
CA MET A 4 -14.37 -12.75 37.32
C MET A 4 -14.01 -11.63 38.31
N THR A 5 -14.99 -11.14 39.07
CA THR A 5 -14.81 -10.15 40.15
C THR A 5 -14.07 -10.70 41.38
N ASN A 6 -13.92 -12.03 41.49
CA ASN A 6 -13.24 -12.68 42.61
C ASN A 6 -11.78 -13.02 42.29
N ILE A 7 -11.31 -12.67 41.10
CA ILE A 7 -9.95 -12.93 40.63
C ILE A 7 -9.06 -11.73 41.01
N PRO A 8 -7.84 -11.94 41.55
CA PRO A 8 -6.86 -10.87 41.78
C PRO A 8 -6.59 -10.01 40.54
N CYS A 9 -6.36 -8.71 40.73
CA CYS A 9 -6.13 -7.75 39.65
C CYS A 9 -4.99 -8.17 38.71
N GLU A 10 -3.94 -8.80 39.25
CA GLU A 10 -2.78 -9.28 38.50
C GLU A 10 -3.15 -10.35 37.47
N LEU A 11 -4.07 -11.24 37.84
CA LEU A 11 -4.55 -12.29 36.95
C LEU A 11 -5.52 -11.72 35.90
N VAL A 12 -6.39 -10.79 36.30
CA VAL A 12 -7.26 -10.08 35.35
C VAL A 12 -6.43 -9.34 34.30
N SER A 13 -5.40 -8.59 34.72
CA SER A 13 -4.52 -7.88 33.80
C SER A 13 -3.66 -8.82 32.96
N SER A 14 -3.24 -9.98 33.49
CA SER A 14 -2.56 -11.01 32.69
C SER A 14 -3.47 -11.58 31.58
N ILE A 15 -4.77 -11.72 31.86
CA ILE A 15 -5.77 -12.11 30.86
C ILE A 15 -5.96 -11.00 29.83
N LEU A 16 -6.14 -9.75 30.26
CA LEU A 16 -6.32 -8.60 29.36
C LEU A 16 -5.12 -8.38 28.43
N ARG A 17 -3.90 -8.63 28.91
CA ARG A 17 -2.65 -8.59 28.10
C ARG A 17 -2.60 -9.62 26.98
N ARG A 18 -3.45 -10.64 27.02
CA ARG A 18 -3.53 -11.70 26.01
C ARG A 18 -4.62 -11.46 24.96
N LEU A 19 -5.32 -10.33 25.03
CA LEU A 19 -6.30 -9.96 24.03
C LEU A 19 -5.59 -9.56 22.72
N ASP A 20 -6.24 -9.87 21.60
CA ASP A 20 -5.71 -9.64 20.25
C ASP A 20 -6.17 -8.28 19.67
N ASP A 21 -7.05 -7.56 20.38
CA ASP A 21 -7.57 -6.25 19.96
C ASP A 21 -7.90 -5.32 21.14
N PHE A 22 -8.16 -4.04 20.83
CA PHE A 22 -8.52 -2.98 21.77
C PHE A 22 -10.04 -2.79 21.97
N GLU A 23 -10.88 -3.39 21.13
CA GLU A 23 -12.35 -3.25 21.16
C GLU A 23 -12.99 -4.17 22.22
N THR A 24 -12.52 -5.41 22.27
CA THR A 24 -12.86 -6.43 23.27
C THR A 24 -12.63 -5.93 24.70
N PRO A 25 -11.47 -5.35 25.06
CA PRO A 25 -11.29 -4.77 26.39
C PRO A 25 -12.17 -3.54 26.59
N THR A 26 -12.44 -2.70 25.58
CA THR A 26 -13.28 -1.51 25.77
C THR A 26 -14.69 -1.87 26.26
N SER A 27 -15.30 -2.92 25.70
CA SER A 27 -16.60 -3.43 26.18
C SER A 27 -16.52 -4.03 27.58
N ALA A 28 -15.43 -4.76 27.89
CA ALA A 28 -15.21 -5.34 29.22
C ALA A 28 -14.93 -4.28 30.30
N LEU A 29 -14.22 -3.20 29.95
CA LEU A 29 -13.89 -2.09 30.84
C LEU A 29 -15.14 -1.29 31.22
N LEU A 30 -16.09 -1.14 30.30
CA LEU A 30 -17.34 -0.42 30.53
C LEU A 30 -18.36 -1.22 31.36
N THR A 31 -18.21 -2.54 31.47
CA THR A 31 -19.17 -3.42 32.15
C THR A 31 -18.84 -3.70 33.61
N CYS A 32 -17.58 -3.54 34.04
CA CYS A 32 -17.18 -3.86 35.42
C CYS A 32 -16.05 -2.97 35.94
N HIS A 33 -16.30 -2.32 37.09
CA HIS A 33 -15.30 -1.51 37.79
C HIS A 33 -14.02 -2.29 38.14
N HIS A 34 -14.14 -3.57 38.51
CA HIS A 34 -12.99 -4.42 38.85
C HIS A 34 -12.05 -4.64 37.66
N ILE A 35 -12.62 -4.84 36.47
CA ILE A 35 -11.85 -4.98 35.22
C ILE A 35 -11.18 -3.66 34.88
N TYR A 36 -11.91 -2.54 34.99
CA TYR A 36 -11.38 -1.20 34.79
C TYR A 36 -10.22 -0.88 35.72
N SER A 37 -10.38 -1.12 37.03
CA SER A 37 -9.31 -0.87 38.00
C SER A 37 -8.10 -1.77 37.76
N SER A 38 -8.31 -3.04 37.40
CA SER A 38 -7.21 -3.96 37.08
C SER A 38 -6.40 -3.48 35.87
N PHE A 39 -7.10 -3.05 34.81
CA PHE A 39 -6.48 -2.50 33.60
C PHE A 39 -5.68 -1.23 33.90
N MET A 40 -6.23 -0.30 34.68
CA MET A 40 -5.55 0.94 35.05
C MET A 40 -4.39 0.74 36.04
N GLN A 41 -4.43 -0.29 36.88
CA GLN A 41 -3.39 -0.55 37.89
C GLN A 41 -2.09 -1.09 37.30
N ILE A 42 -2.13 -1.75 36.14
CA ILE A 42 -0.94 -2.39 35.57
C ILE A 42 -0.57 -1.73 34.23
N PRO A 43 0.44 -0.83 34.23
CA PRO A 43 0.86 -0.14 33.02
C PRO A 43 1.40 -1.12 31.97
N GLY A 44 1.28 -0.73 30.69
CA GLY A 44 1.81 -1.47 29.56
C GLY A 44 0.94 -2.62 29.07
N THR A 45 -0.30 -2.73 29.55
CA THR A 45 -1.27 -3.73 29.06
C THR A 45 -1.61 -3.47 27.58
N GLU A 46 -1.69 -2.21 27.21
CA GLU A 46 -2.03 -1.72 25.87
C GLU A 46 -0.90 -1.97 24.88
N LEU A 47 0.33 -1.73 25.31
CA LEU A 47 1.50 -2.07 24.52
C LEU A 47 1.63 -3.59 24.32
N ALA A 48 1.26 -4.39 25.32
CA ALA A 48 1.25 -5.85 25.19
C ALA A 48 0.21 -6.33 24.16
N ILE A 49 -1.01 -5.75 24.18
CA ILE A 49 -2.05 -6.01 23.17
C ILE A 49 -1.52 -5.64 21.78
N LEU A 50 -0.94 -4.44 21.62
CA LEU A 50 -0.41 -3.99 20.33
C LEU A 50 0.71 -4.91 19.80
N ARG A 51 1.65 -5.31 20.66
CA ARG A 51 2.77 -6.21 20.29
C ARG A 51 2.33 -7.64 19.98
N ARG A 52 1.16 -8.05 20.48
CA ARG A 52 0.57 -9.35 20.15
C ARG A 52 -0.14 -9.30 18.80
N LYS A 53 -0.78 -8.16 18.51
CA LYS A 53 -1.48 -7.90 17.27
C LYS A 53 -0.55 -7.68 16.08
N ILE A 54 0.49 -6.87 16.26
CA ILE A 54 1.46 -6.52 15.21
C ILE A 54 2.69 -7.38 15.38
N ALA A 55 3.02 -8.18 14.36
CA ALA A 55 4.22 -9.01 14.37
C ALA A 55 5.48 -8.17 14.65
N PRO A 56 6.48 -8.69 15.40
CA PRO A 56 7.66 -7.91 15.79
C PRO A 56 8.41 -7.25 14.63
N GLU A 57 8.44 -7.89 13.46
CA GLU A 57 9.08 -7.39 12.24
C GLU A 57 8.29 -6.29 11.52
N LEU A 58 6.98 -6.16 11.79
CA LEU A 58 6.11 -5.12 11.25
C LEU A 58 6.01 -3.91 12.18
N LEU A 59 6.32 -4.08 13.46
CA LEU A 59 6.18 -3.03 14.46
C LEU A 59 7.01 -1.77 14.17
N PRO A 60 8.28 -1.85 13.73
CA PRO A 60 9.04 -0.66 13.32
C PRO A 60 8.35 0.14 12.23
N TYR A 61 7.76 -0.52 11.23
CA TYR A 61 7.05 0.13 10.13
C TYR A 61 5.75 0.78 10.59
N ALA A 62 5.01 0.13 11.49
CA ALA A 62 3.81 0.72 12.08
C ALA A 62 4.14 1.99 12.89
N VAL A 63 5.26 1.98 13.63
CA VAL A 63 5.74 3.15 14.38
C VAL A 63 6.21 4.24 13.42
N ALA A 64 7.01 3.90 12.41
CA ALA A 64 7.50 4.86 11.41
C ALA A 64 6.33 5.55 10.69
N SER A 65 5.31 4.80 10.28
CA SER A 65 4.11 5.37 9.65
C SER A 65 3.36 6.33 10.58
N LEU A 66 3.30 6.05 11.89
CA LEU A 66 2.73 6.97 12.87
C LEU A 66 3.59 8.22 13.05
N GLU A 67 4.89 8.08 13.27
CA GLU A 67 5.81 9.21 13.46
C GLU A 67 5.87 10.09 12.23
N ALA A 68 5.91 9.50 11.03
CA ALA A 68 5.83 10.23 9.76
C ALA A 68 4.58 11.11 9.68
N SER A 69 3.42 10.63 10.15
CA SER A 69 2.17 11.41 10.12
C SER A 69 2.17 12.61 11.08
N ARG A 70 3.12 12.64 12.01
CA ARG A 70 3.32 13.71 12.98
C ARG A 70 4.41 14.69 12.55
N LEU A 71 5.22 14.35 11.55
CA LEU A 71 6.14 15.29 10.94
C LEU A 71 5.30 16.37 10.25
N GLU A 72 5.54 17.63 10.59
CA GLU A 72 4.86 18.72 9.90
C GLU A 72 5.32 18.72 8.43
N PRO A 73 4.39 18.67 7.46
CA PRO A 73 4.75 18.70 6.05
C PRO A 73 5.23 20.11 5.68
N SER A 74 6.49 20.41 5.99
CA SER A 74 7.16 21.59 5.51
C SER A 74 8.12 21.20 4.37
N PRO A 75 8.07 21.89 3.23
CA PRO A 75 9.05 21.69 2.17
C PRO A 75 10.43 22.11 2.69
N GLY A 76 11.27 21.13 3.04
CA GLY A 76 12.62 21.35 3.54
C GLY A 76 13.09 20.47 4.69
N ASP A 77 12.23 19.63 5.28
CA ASP A 77 12.63 18.77 6.42
C ASP A 77 13.23 17.42 6.00
N GLU A 78 14.11 17.45 4.99
CA GLU A 78 14.87 16.27 4.56
C GLU A 78 15.65 15.63 5.72
N SER A 79 16.10 16.43 6.69
CA SER A 79 16.79 15.96 7.89
C SER A 79 15.92 15.07 8.77
N SER A 80 14.67 15.44 9.07
CA SER A 80 13.80 14.60 9.89
C SER A 80 13.34 13.36 9.13
N ILE A 81 13.08 13.49 7.82
CA ILE A 81 12.79 12.33 6.96
C ILE A 81 13.95 11.34 7.01
N ARG A 82 15.18 11.81 6.74
CA ARG A 82 16.39 10.97 6.80
C ARG A 82 16.56 10.35 8.18
N SER A 83 16.42 11.15 9.25
CA SER A 83 16.56 10.65 10.63
C SER A 83 15.55 9.54 10.96
N LEU A 84 14.30 9.67 10.50
CA LEU A 84 13.28 8.65 10.69
C LEU A 84 13.58 7.38 9.89
N LEU A 85 14.03 7.52 8.64
CA LEU A 85 14.41 6.38 7.81
C LEU A 85 15.65 5.67 8.38
N ASP A 86 16.65 6.41 8.84
CA ASP A 86 17.85 5.86 9.50
C ASP A 86 17.44 5.08 10.76
N LEU A 87 16.54 5.62 11.60
CA LEU A 87 15.99 4.88 12.75
C LEU A 87 15.21 3.63 12.33
N LEU A 88 14.45 3.67 11.23
CA LEU A 88 13.67 2.52 10.75
C LEU A 88 14.56 1.38 10.25
N TYR A 89 15.61 1.70 9.48
CA TYR A 89 16.43 0.69 8.81
C TYR A 89 17.70 0.32 9.58
N ASP A 90 18.35 1.29 10.22
CA ASP A 90 19.63 1.08 10.90
C ASP A 90 19.44 0.77 12.39
N GLU A 91 18.40 1.33 13.04
CA GLU A 91 18.16 1.18 14.48
C GLU A 91 16.69 0.87 14.88
N PRO A 92 16.03 -0.14 14.25
CA PRO A 92 14.59 -0.38 14.42
C PRO A 92 14.15 -0.65 15.86
N SER A 93 15.04 -1.20 16.69
CA SER A 93 14.78 -1.45 18.12
C SER A 93 14.63 -0.15 18.91
N GLN A 94 15.40 0.89 18.57
CA GLN A 94 15.26 2.22 19.18
C GLN A 94 13.95 2.87 18.78
N LEU A 95 13.59 2.78 17.49
CA LEU A 95 12.30 3.25 17.00
C LEU A 95 11.15 2.58 17.75
N VAL A 96 11.18 1.25 17.90
CA VAL A 96 10.16 0.51 18.66
C VAL A 96 10.15 0.87 20.14
N ALA A 97 11.29 1.19 20.76
CA ALA A 97 11.36 1.57 22.17
C ALA A 97 10.49 2.80 22.50
N THR A 98 10.31 3.71 21.53
CA THR A 98 9.44 4.90 21.68
C THR A 98 7.99 4.55 22.04
N THR A 99 7.50 3.37 21.63
CA THR A 99 6.14 2.88 21.92
C THR A 99 5.85 2.75 23.41
N ALA A 100 6.88 2.55 24.24
CA ALA A 100 6.72 2.45 25.69
C ALA A 100 6.23 3.75 26.34
N SER A 101 6.51 4.90 25.71
CA SER A 101 6.11 6.23 26.17
C SER A 101 4.89 6.80 25.44
N MET A 102 4.33 6.08 24.47
CA MET A 102 3.24 6.61 23.64
C MET A 102 1.92 6.70 24.41
N PRO A 103 1.14 7.79 24.23
CA PRO A 103 -0.23 7.87 24.70
C PRO A 103 -1.10 6.74 24.12
N LEU A 104 -2.10 6.29 24.89
CA LEU A 104 -3.03 5.24 24.50
C LEU A 104 -3.72 5.49 23.14
N GLU A 105 -4.09 6.74 22.86
CA GLU A 105 -4.76 7.10 21.61
C GLU A 105 -3.86 6.86 20.38
N LEU A 106 -2.54 7.01 20.52
CA LEU A 106 -1.60 6.69 19.45
C LEU A 106 -1.50 5.18 19.25
N LEU A 107 -1.43 4.39 20.33
CA LEU A 107 -1.42 2.93 20.25
C LEU A 107 -2.71 2.39 19.60
N ARG A 108 -3.85 2.98 19.93
CA ARG A 108 -5.15 2.68 19.29
C ARG A 108 -5.16 3.06 17.82
N SER A 109 -4.60 4.21 17.46
CA SER A 109 -4.45 4.62 16.06
C SER A 109 -3.61 3.62 15.27
N MET A 110 -2.47 3.18 15.82
CA MET A 110 -1.63 2.14 15.22
C MET A 110 -2.38 0.82 15.04
N SER A 111 -3.11 0.36 16.05
CA SER A 111 -3.93 -0.86 15.94
C SER A 111 -4.95 -0.76 14.81
N ARG A 112 -5.71 0.34 14.74
CA ARG A 112 -6.72 0.53 13.70
C ARG A 112 -6.12 0.60 12.30
N LYS A 113 -4.94 1.24 12.15
CA LYS A 113 -4.20 1.23 10.89
C LYS A 113 -3.77 -0.19 10.53
N HIS A 114 -3.28 -0.98 11.50
CA HIS A 114 -2.88 -2.36 11.27
C HIS A 114 -4.04 -3.28 10.86
N ASP A 115 -5.23 -3.10 11.45
CA ASP A 115 -6.45 -3.82 11.04
C ASP A 115 -6.74 -3.61 9.55
N TRP A 116 -6.59 -2.37 9.10
CA TRP A 116 -6.80 -2.02 7.71
C TRP A 116 -5.71 -2.55 6.77
N VAL A 117 -4.44 -2.42 7.17
CA VAL A 117 -3.30 -3.00 6.45
C VAL A 117 -3.47 -4.50 6.30
N THR A 118 -3.87 -5.20 7.37
CA THR A 118 -4.15 -6.64 7.34
C THR A 118 -5.29 -6.97 6.38
N THR A 119 -6.38 -6.21 6.42
CA THR A 119 -7.53 -6.41 5.52
C THR A 119 -7.12 -6.28 4.05
N LEU A 120 -6.38 -5.23 3.70
CA LEU A 120 -5.90 -5.02 2.33
C LEU A 120 -4.88 -6.08 1.91
N ALA A 121 -3.93 -6.43 2.78
CA ALA A 121 -2.92 -7.45 2.54
C ALA A 121 -3.56 -8.81 2.23
N LEU A 122 -4.51 -9.27 3.06
CA LEU A 122 -5.21 -10.52 2.86
C LEU A 122 -6.10 -10.50 1.62
N SER A 123 -6.79 -9.38 1.36
CA SER A 123 -7.59 -9.22 0.14
C SER A 123 -6.74 -9.28 -1.12
N TYR A 124 -5.58 -8.63 -1.11
CA TYR A 124 -4.67 -8.64 -2.25
C TYR A 124 -4.09 -10.03 -2.47
N ALA A 125 -3.60 -10.69 -1.42
CA ALA A 125 -3.05 -12.03 -1.51
C ALA A 125 -4.10 -13.05 -2.01
N ALA A 126 -5.34 -12.95 -1.56
CA ALA A 126 -6.43 -13.80 -2.03
C ALA A 126 -6.72 -13.60 -3.53
N GLY A 127 -6.81 -12.34 -3.99
CA GLY A 127 -6.97 -12.02 -5.41
C GLY A 127 -5.80 -12.52 -6.26
N ALA A 128 -4.57 -12.32 -5.78
CA ALA A 128 -3.36 -12.79 -6.45
C ALA A 128 -3.31 -14.33 -6.58
N LYS A 129 -3.72 -15.07 -5.54
CA LYS A 129 -3.86 -16.53 -5.62
C LYS A 129 -4.91 -16.97 -6.64
N ILE A 130 -6.05 -16.28 -6.74
CA ILE A 130 -7.08 -16.58 -7.75
C ILE A 130 -6.49 -16.44 -9.16
N HIS A 131 -5.77 -15.35 -9.43
CA HIS A 131 -5.12 -15.15 -10.73
C HIS A 131 -4.06 -16.23 -11.00
N LEU A 132 -3.21 -16.55 -10.02
CA LEU A 132 -2.20 -17.61 -10.17
C LEU A 132 -2.84 -18.96 -10.49
N SER A 133 -3.83 -19.38 -9.70
CA SER A 133 -4.52 -20.66 -9.89
C SER A 133 -5.25 -20.76 -11.23
N SER A 134 -5.59 -19.64 -11.87
CA SER A 134 -6.17 -19.65 -13.22
C SER A 134 -5.15 -19.91 -14.33
N ASP A 135 -3.86 -19.65 -14.08
CA ASP A 135 -2.80 -19.81 -15.08
C ASP A 135 -1.94 -21.07 -14.88
N ILE A 136 -1.90 -21.65 -13.67
CA ILE A 136 -1.11 -22.84 -13.36
C ILE A 136 -2.01 -24.08 -13.23
N THR A 137 -1.52 -25.23 -13.71
CA THR A 137 -2.28 -26.49 -13.69
C THR A 137 -2.24 -27.16 -12.31
N THR A 138 -1.18 -26.90 -11.54
CA THR A 138 -0.97 -27.42 -10.19
C THR A 138 -1.57 -26.45 -9.17
N SER A 139 -2.71 -26.81 -8.57
CA SER A 139 -3.26 -26.05 -7.44
C SER A 139 -2.45 -26.37 -6.18
N PRO A 140 -1.81 -25.39 -5.52
CA PRO A 140 -1.20 -25.61 -4.23
C PRO A 140 -2.29 -25.91 -3.19
N GLU A 141 -2.02 -26.89 -2.31
CA GLU A 141 -2.99 -27.39 -1.32
C GLU A 141 -3.27 -26.43 -0.16
N THR A 142 -2.46 -25.38 0.04
CA THR A 142 -2.60 -24.45 1.19
C THR A 142 -3.06 -23.06 0.78
N ILE A 143 -4.26 -22.70 1.25
CA ILE A 143 -4.91 -21.39 1.05
C ILE A 143 -4.26 -20.31 1.93
N ASP A 144 -3.66 -20.68 3.06
CA ASP A 144 -3.14 -19.71 4.03
C ASP A 144 -1.77 -19.16 3.62
N LEU A 145 -1.49 -17.93 4.05
CA LEU A 145 -0.17 -17.33 3.90
C LEU A 145 0.77 -17.89 4.95
N SER A 146 2.02 -18.11 4.57
CA SER A 146 3.06 -18.31 5.58
C SER A 146 3.23 -17.03 6.42
N PRO A 147 3.79 -17.12 7.64
CA PRO A 147 4.11 -15.93 8.43
C PRO A 147 4.98 -14.92 7.68
N SER A 148 5.94 -15.40 6.88
CA SER A 148 6.84 -14.55 6.09
C SER A 148 6.12 -13.87 4.92
N GLU A 149 5.22 -14.59 4.23
CA GLU A 149 4.37 -14.01 3.19
C GLU A 149 3.46 -12.93 3.79
N TYR A 150 2.73 -13.25 4.86
CA TYR A 150 1.86 -12.31 5.56
C TYR A 150 2.60 -11.01 5.91
N SER A 151 3.79 -11.13 6.50
CA SER A 151 4.60 -9.97 6.84
C SER A 151 5.11 -9.21 5.62
N ARG A 152 5.47 -9.87 4.52
CA ARG A 152 5.83 -9.16 3.28
C ARG A 152 4.68 -8.34 2.72
N PHE A 153 3.47 -8.91 2.64
CA PHE A 153 2.28 -8.17 2.22
C PHE A 153 2.04 -6.96 3.11
N CYS A 154 1.93 -7.15 4.43
CA CYS A 154 1.69 -6.04 5.37
C CYS A 154 2.80 -4.98 5.32
N ARG A 155 4.07 -5.38 5.25
CA ARG A 155 5.22 -4.47 5.18
C ARG A 155 5.21 -3.62 3.92
N ALA A 156 4.82 -4.19 2.77
CA ALA A 156 4.70 -3.42 1.53
C ALA A 156 3.62 -2.33 1.63
N PHE A 157 2.46 -2.63 2.21
CA PHE A 157 1.43 -1.62 2.50
C PHE A 157 1.94 -0.52 3.43
N TYR A 158 2.66 -0.87 4.51
CA TYR A 158 3.25 0.15 5.37
C TYR A 158 4.26 1.03 4.65
N ARG A 159 5.09 0.47 3.76
CA ARG A 159 6.07 1.24 2.99
C ARG A 159 5.41 2.19 1.99
N VAL A 160 4.34 1.75 1.32
CA VAL A 160 3.53 2.61 0.44
C VAL A 160 2.87 3.73 1.24
N ASP A 161 2.27 3.43 2.39
CA ASP A 161 1.70 4.46 3.27
C ASP A 161 2.76 5.45 3.75
N LEU A 162 3.92 4.94 4.18
CA LEU A 162 5.05 5.76 4.62
C LEU A 162 5.54 6.70 3.52
N PHE A 163 5.68 6.20 2.28
CA PHE A 163 6.03 7.03 1.13
C PHE A 163 5.04 8.19 0.96
N TYR A 164 3.73 7.91 0.91
CA TYR A 164 2.74 8.95 0.72
C TYR A 164 2.66 9.93 1.88
N VAL A 165 2.86 9.48 3.12
CA VAL A 165 2.87 10.37 4.28
C VAL A 165 4.08 11.30 4.26
N LEU A 166 5.27 10.78 3.92
CA LEU A 166 6.51 11.56 3.90
C LEU A 166 6.59 12.53 2.72
N PHE A 167 6.09 12.12 1.55
CA PHE A 167 6.31 12.85 0.30
C PHE A 167 5.04 13.47 -0.30
N GLY A 168 3.86 12.96 0.05
CA GLY A 168 2.56 13.35 -0.53
C GLY A 168 2.21 14.83 -0.41
N ALA A 169 2.66 15.51 0.65
CA ALA A 169 2.36 16.91 0.89
C ALA A 169 3.28 17.90 0.14
N VAL A 170 4.41 17.43 -0.40
CA VAL A 170 5.42 18.30 -1.04
C VAL A 170 4.95 18.79 -2.42
N GLY A 171 3.96 18.13 -3.03
CA GLY A 171 3.21 18.61 -4.19
C GLY A 171 4.01 18.82 -5.49
N ASN A 172 5.32 18.56 -5.48
CA ASN A 172 6.19 18.77 -6.62
C ASN A 172 7.21 17.63 -6.74
N PHE A 173 6.90 16.68 -7.62
CA PHE A 173 7.71 15.50 -7.88
C PHE A 173 9.14 15.85 -8.36
N ASN A 174 9.31 17.00 -9.03
CA ASN A 174 10.63 17.49 -9.46
C ASN A 174 11.63 17.71 -8.31
N GLY A 175 11.15 17.81 -7.06
CA GLY A 175 11.99 17.89 -5.85
C GLY A 175 12.43 16.53 -5.27
N LEU A 176 11.94 15.40 -5.80
CA LEU A 176 12.25 14.06 -5.28
C LEU A 176 13.51 13.44 -5.90
N SER A 177 14.14 14.07 -6.89
CA SER A 177 15.36 13.59 -7.56
C SER A 177 16.57 13.39 -6.63
N GLY A 178 16.45 13.72 -5.33
CA GLY A 178 17.37 13.28 -4.28
C GLY A 178 16.70 12.62 -3.06
N THR A 179 15.53 13.09 -2.64
CA THR A 179 14.90 12.66 -1.36
C THR A 179 14.02 11.42 -1.48
N GLY A 180 13.33 11.20 -2.60
CA GLY A 180 12.54 9.98 -2.83
C GLY A 180 13.44 8.74 -2.86
N ASN A 181 14.64 8.91 -3.42
CA ASN A 181 15.71 7.92 -3.43
C ASN A 181 16.15 7.46 -2.04
N LEU A 182 15.94 8.28 -0.98
CA LEU A 182 16.31 7.90 0.39
C LEU A 182 15.55 6.68 0.89
N LEU A 183 14.29 6.51 0.48
CA LEU A 183 13.48 5.35 0.87
C LEU A 183 13.85 4.13 0.01
N PHE A 184 13.96 4.31 -1.31
CA PHE A 184 14.08 3.19 -2.23
C PHE A 184 15.48 2.56 -2.28
N HIS A 185 16.55 3.34 -2.09
CA HIS A 185 17.92 2.80 -2.04
C HIS A 185 18.20 1.91 -0.82
N ARG A 186 17.32 1.96 0.20
CA ARG A 186 17.40 1.06 1.35
C ARG A 186 16.86 -0.33 1.05
N HIS A 187 16.27 -0.55 -0.13
CA HIS A 187 15.66 -1.81 -0.52
C HIS A 187 16.28 -2.41 -1.78
N PRO A 188 16.35 -3.74 -1.88
CA PRO A 188 16.66 -4.39 -3.15
C PRO A 188 15.53 -4.21 -4.17
N PRO A 189 15.80 -4.39 -5.48
CA PRO A 189 14.82 -4.16 -6.55
C PRO A 189 13.48 -4.87 -6.38
N TRP A 190 13.47 -6.14 -5.95
CA TRP A 190 12.21 -6.88 -5.75
C TRP A 190 11.39 -6.37 -4.56
N GLU A 191 12.01 -5.77 -3.55
CA GLU A 191 11.27 -5.12 -2.47
C GLU A 191 10.67 -3.79 -2.93
N ASN A 192 11.33 -3.06 -3.84
CA ASN A 192 10.72 -1.90 -4.50
C ASN A 192 9.60 -2.32 -5.47
N GLU A 193 9.75 -3.46 -6.15
CA GLU A 193 8.69 -4.05 -6.97
C GLU A 193 7.47 -4.44 -6.14
N GLN A 194 7.64 -4.85 -4.88
CA GLN A 194 6.52 -5.06 -3.94
C GLN A 194 5.71 -3.78 -3.70
N LEU A 195 6.36 -2.61 -3.67
CA LEU A 195 5.63 -1.33 -3.55
C LEU A 195 4.83 -1.06 -4.82
N GLY A 196 5.40 -1.35 -5.99
CA GLY A 196 4.71 -1.30 -7.27
C GLY A 196 3.47 -2.19 -7.35
N CYS A 197 3.59 -3.41 -6.82
CA CYS A 197 2.48 -4.35 -6.72
C CYS A 197 1.33 -3.80 -5.85
N VAL A 198 1.67 -3.25 -4.68
CA VAL A 198 0.68 -2.65 -3.77
C VAL A 198 0.07 -1.39 -4.35
N HIS A 199 0.86 -0.59 -5.09
CA HIS A 199 0.39 0.58 -5.82
C HIS A 199 -0.73 0.22 -6.79
N ASP A 200 -0.49 -0.73 -7.69
CA ASP A 200 -1.47 -1.16 -8.69
C ASP A 200 -2.74 -1.72 -8.03
N PHE A 201 -2.57 -2.48 -6.94
CA PHE A 201 -3.71 -2.97 -6.16
C PHE A 201 -4.51 -1.83 -5.49
N ALA A 202 -3.83 -0.84 -4.92
CA ALA A 202 -4.47 0.30 -4.27
C ALA A 202 -5.22 1.17 -5.28
N GLU A 203 -4.64 1.39 -6.47
CA GLU A 203 -5.27 2.08 -7.58
C GLU A 203 -6.52 1.34 -8.08
N ALA A 204 -6.44 0.02 -8.27
CA ALA A 204 -7.60 -0.80 -8.64
C ALA A 204 -8.73 -0.70 -7.59
N LYS A 205 -8.39 -0.74 -6.30
CA LYS A 205 -9.37 -0.56 -5.22
C LYS A 205 -9.95 0.84 -5.15
N PHE A 206 -9.14 1.85 -5.47
CA PHE A 206 -9.61 3.23 -5.61
C PHE A 206 -10.65 3.33 -6.72
N LEU A 207 -10.33 2.83 -7.91
CA LEU A 207 -11.20 2.84 -9.08
C LEU A 207 -12.51 2.09 -8.82
N GLU A 208 -12.44 0.88 -8.26
CA GLU A 208 -13.61 0.10 -7.85
C GLU A 208 -14.55 0.92 -6.94
N ALA A 209 -13.98 1.69 -6.03
CA ALA A 209 -14.75 2.50 -5.09
C ALA A 209 -15.24 3.83 -5.68
N SER A 210 -14.59 4.40 -6.70
CA SER A 210 -14.82 5.77 -7.19
C SER A 210 -15.48 5.85 -8.57
N VAL A 211 -15.41 4.80 -9.40
CA VAL A 211 -15.78 4.85 -10.82
C VAL A 211 -17.20 5.37 -11.04
N ASP A 212 -18.18 5.01 -10.20
CA ASP A 212 -19.55 5.53 -10.33
C ASP A 212 -19.62 7.05 -10.17
N VAL A 213 -18.81 7.64 -9.27
CA VAL A 213 -18.75 9.09 -9.11
C VAL A 213 -18.01 9.70 -10.30
N LEU A 214 -16.82 9.20 -10.62
CA LEU A 214 -15.97 9.76 -11.69
C LEU A 214 -16.66 9.72 -13.06
N ALA A 215 -17.38 8.64 -13.37
CA ALA A 215 -18.06 8.46 -14.65
C ALA A 215 -19.30 9.34 -14.84
N HIS A 216 -19.88 9.87 -13.77
CA HIS A 216 -21.21 10.49 -13.84
C HIS A 216 -21.30 11.89 -13.21
N ASP A 217 -20.33 12.31 -12.41
CA ASP A 217 -20.34 13.63 -11.79
C ASP A 217 -19.93 14.72 -12.80
N VAL A 218 -20.62 15.85 -12.79
CA VAL A 218 -20.41 16.94 -13.76
C VAL A 218 -19.05 17.61 -13.54
N THR A 219 -18.65 17.84 -12.28
CA THR A 219 -17.38 18.48 -11.95
C THR A 219 -16.21 17.63 -12.44
N PHE A 220 -16.22 16.32 -12.17
CA PHE A 220 -15.15 15.41 -12.60
C PHE A 220 -15.12 15.25 -14.12
N GLY A 221 -16.29 15.30 -14.78
CA GLY A 221 -16.38 15.31 -16.23
C GLY A 221 -15.80 16.59 -16.86
N GLU A 222 -16.05 17.75 -16.26
CA GLU A 222 -15.47 19.03 -16.69
C GLU A 222 -13.94 19.03 -16.57
N HIS A 223 -13.40 18.42 -15.52
CA HIS A 223 -11.96 18.26 -15.34
C HIS A 223 -11.36 17.12 -16.18
N GLN A 224 -12.18 16.44 -17.00
CA GLN A 224 -11.77 15.33 -17.87
C GLN A 224 -10.99 14.25 -17.12
N ILE A 225 -11.46 13.89 -15.92
CA ILE A 225 -10.80 12.86 -15.11
C ILE A 225 -10.97 11.50 -15.78
N ASP A 226 -9.88 11.00 -16.36
CA ASP A 226 -9.82 9.65 -16.94
C ASP A 226 -10.02 8.60 -15.84
N TYR A 227 -11.12 7.86 -15.94
CA TYR A 227 -11.50 6.79 -15.01
C TYR A 227 -11.38 5.39 -15.62
N LEU A 228 -10.84 5.28 -16.84
CA LEU A 228 -10.69 4.03 -17.58
C LEU A 228 -9.23 3.55 -17.62
N THR A 229 -8.28 4.47 -17.81
CA THR A 229 -6.86 4.11 -17.86
C THR A 229 -6.27 3.97 -16.45
N THR A 230 -5.28 3.09 -16.32
CA THR A 230 -4.59 2.81 -15.05
C THR A 230 -3.07 2.98 -15.20
N GLY A 231 -2.38 3.14 -14.09
CA GLY A 231 -0.92 3.22 -14.03
C GLY A 231 -0.38 4.65 -13.97
N GLY A 232 0.94 4.77 -14.11
CA GLY A 232 1.65 6.03 -13.87
C GLY A 232 1.31 7.17 -14.81
N ASP A 233 0.94 6.84 -16.06
CA ASP A 233 0.57 7.83 -17.07
C ASP A 233 -0.74 8.58 -16.73
N ASN A 234 -1.64 7.97 -15.95
CA ASN A 234 -2.86 8.62 -15.47
C ASN A 234 -2.57 9.48 -14.23
N MET A 235 -1.83 10.57 -14.42
CA MET A 235 -1.40 11.48 -13.36
C MET A 235 -2.55 12.07 -12.53
N MET A 236 -3.76 12.15 -13.09
CA MET A 236 -4.92 12.70 -12.39
C MET A 236 -5.47 11.70 -11.38
N ILE A 237 -5.56 10.41 -11.73
CA ILE A 237 -5.94 9.37 -10.77
C ILE A 237 -4.96 9.30 -9.60
N GLN A 238 -3.67 9.47 -9.85
CA GLN A 238 -2.63 9.38 -8.81
C GLN A 238 -2.80 10.42 -7.69
N LEU A 239 -3.60 11.47 -7.90
CA LEU A 239 -3.98 12.43 -6.86
C LEU A 239 -4.56 11.74 -5.61
N TRP A 240 -5.48 10.80 -5.79
CA TRP A 240 -6.24 10.24 -4.67
C TRP A 240 -5.49 9.14 -3.90
N PRO A 241 -4.86 8.13 -4.55
CA PRO A 241 -3.99 7.19 -3.87
C PRO A 241 -2.84 7.89 -3.12
N SER A 242 -2.35 9.03 -3.62
CA SER A 242 -1.28 9.80 -2.95
C SER A 242 -1.65 10.37 -1.58
N ARG A 243 -2.92 10.32 -1.21
CA ARG A 243 -3.42 10.70 0.13
C ARG A 243 -3.23 9.58 1.17
N GLY A 244 -2.66 8.44 0.78
CA GLY A 244 -2.32 7.32 1.65
C GLY A 244 -3.49 6.40 1.95
N LEU A 245 -3.22 5.36 2.75
CA LEU A 245 -4.19 4.27 2.96
C LEU A 245 -5.43 4.70 3.76
N ASP A 246 -5.33 5.77 4.56
CA ASP A 246 -6.48 6.31 5.29
C ASP A 246 -7.55 6.90 4.36
N PHE A 247 -7.12 7.60 3.30
CA PHE A 247 -8.04 8.13 2.30
C PHE A 247 -8.76 6.99 1.58
N LEU A 248 -8.01 5.99 1.13
CA LEU A 248 -8.56 4.81 0.46
C LEU A 248 -9.56 4.07 1.37
N ARG A 249 -9.22 3.90 2.65
CA ARG A 249 -10.12 3.32 3.67
C ARG A 249 -11.45 4.07 3.75
N ARG A 250 -11.38 5.40 3.88
CA ARG A 250 -12.57 6.25 3.98
C ARG A 250 -13.43 6.15 2.72
N LEU A 251 -12.80 6.15 1.54
CA LEU A 251 -13.50 6.04 0.27
C LEU A 251 -14.23 4.70 0.12
N ILE A 252 -13.55 3.59 0.38
CA ILE A 252 -14.12 2.23 0.32
C ILE A 252 -15.25 2.06 1.34
N SER A 253 -15.07 2.58 2.56
CA SER A 253 -16.06 2.44 3.63
C SER A 253 -17.28 3.36 3.46
N THR A 254 -17.20 4.37 2.59
CA THR A 254 -18.29 5.31 2.35
C THR A 254 -19.29 4.71 1.38
N THR A 255 -20.57 4.64 1.77
CA THR A 255 -21.62 4.03 0.95
C THR A 255 -22.36 5.03 0.06
N SER A 256 -22.52 6.28 0.53
CA SER A 256 -23.23 7.32 -0.22
C SER A 256 -22.35 7.88 -1.34
N ARG A 257 -22.89 7.91 -2.56
CA ARG A 257 -22.27 8.54 -3.74
C ARG A 257 -21.89 10.00 -3.46
N GLU A 258 -22.77 10.74 -2.78
CA GLU A 258 -22.54 12.14 -2.45
C GLU A 258 -21.37 12.31 -1.47
N SER A 259 -21.27 11.44 -0.46
CA SER A 259 -20.15 11.47 0.47
C SER A 259 -18.82 11.08 -0.20
N LYS A 260 -18.85 10.15 -1.17
CA LYS A 260 -17.68 9.84 -2.00
C LYS A 260 -17.27 11.04 -2.86
N ARG A 261 -18.25 11.73 -3.49
CA ARG A 261 -18.02 12.96 -4.27
C ARG A 261 -17.31 14.03 -3.43
N VAL A 262 -17.87 14.37 -2.26
CA VAL A 262 -17.28 15.35 -1.34
C VAL A 262 -15.87 14.94 -0.90
N LEU A 263 -15.65 13.65 -0.63
CA LEU A 263 -14.33 13.15 -0.27
C LEU A 263 -13.32 13.30 -1.43
N LEU A 264 -13.70 12.95 -2.64
CA LEU A 264 -12.85 13.08 -3.84
C LEU A 264 -12.55 14.55 -4.14
N GLU A 265 -13.55 15.44 -4.05
CA GLU A 265 -13.39 16.88 -4.27
C GLU A 265 -12.44 17.52 -3.25
N SER A 266 -12.48 17.05 -2.00
CA SER A 266 -11.59 17.56 -0.94
C SER A 266 -10.10 17.36 -1.25
N ALA A 267 -9.76 16.50 -2.22
CA ALA A 267 -8.38 16.23 -2.62
C ALA A 267 -7.89 17.09 -3.80
N PHE A 268 -8.75 17.83 -4.51
CA PHE A 268 -8.33 18.58 -5.72
C PHE A 268 -7.19 19.57 -5.48
N ASN A 269 -7.17 20.22 -4.31
CA ASN A 269 -6.12 21.18 -3.95
C ASN A 269 -4.97 20.56 -3.16
N ALA A 270 -4.97 19.24 -2.99
CA ALA A 270 -3.88 18.55 -2.34
C ALA A 270 -2.66 18.49 -3.25
N GLY A 271 -1.46 18.55 -2.67
CA GLY A 271 -0.26 18.10 -3.35
C GLY A 271 -0.44 16.66 -3.84
N ARG A 272 0.13 16.36 -5.01
CA ARG A 272 0.20 15.01 -5.56
C ARG A 272 1.62 14.49 -5.47
N THR A 273 1.75 13.17 -5.27
CA THR A 273 3.01 12.46 -5.42
C THR A 273 2.73 11.17 -6.16
N ASN A 274 3.50 10.92 -7.20
CA ASN A 274 3.35 9.74 -8.02
C ASN A 274 4.37 8.67 -7.58
N LEU A 275 3.90 7.59 -6.98
CA LEU A 275 4.78 6.50 -6.57
C LEU A 275 5.33 5.75 -7.79
N SER A 276 4.54 5.59 -8.85
CA SER A 276 5.00 4.94 -10.08
C SER A 276 6.21 5.65 -10.69
N ASP A 277 6.12 6.96 -10.95
CA ASP A 277 7.25 7.77 -11.42
C ASP A 277 8.46 7.64 -10.47
N ALA A 278 8.21 7.61 -9.15
CA ALA A 278 9.28 7.49 -8.16
C ALA A 278 10.01 6.14 -8.25
N LEU A 279 9.27 5.06 -8.52
CA LEU A 279 9.80 3.72 -8.69
C LEU A 279 10.54 3.55 -10.01
N GLU A 280 10.03 4.14 -11.10
CA GLU A 280 10.68 4.10 -12.41
C GLU A 280 12.03 4.84 -12.41
N CYS A 281 12.13 5.96 -11.68
CA CYS A 281 13.36 6.74 -11.61
C CYS A 281 14.46 6.17 -10.69
N ILE A 282 14.22 5.10 -9.91
CA ILE A 282 15.19 4.57 -8.93
C ILE A 282 16.53 4.26 -9.59
N MET A 283 16.47 3.70 -10.81
CA MET A 283 17.64 3.11 -11.46
C MET A 283 18.28 4.00 -12.53
N ASP A 284 17.76 5.21 -12.76
CA ASP A 284 18.23 6.13 -13.81
C ASP A 284 19.73 6.51 -13.67
N ALA A 285 20.24 6.51 -12.44
CA ALA A 285 21.62 6.93 -12.13
C ALA A 285 22.69 5.84 -12.34
N HIS A 286 22.32 4.60 -12.70
CA HIS A 286 23.30 3.51 -12.82
C HIS A 286 24.05 3.54 -14.15
N ALA A 287 25.35 3.19 -14.11
CA ALA A 287 26.22 3.19 -15.30
C ALA A 287 25.92 2.06 -16.30
N TYR A 288 25.08 1.09 -15.93
CA TYR A 288 24.86 -0.17 -16.66
C TYR A 288 23.48 -0.25 -17.34
N ASN A 289 22.92 0.88 -17.79
CA ASN A 289 21.53 0.98 -18.25
C ASN A 289 21.18 0.15 -19.51
N ASN A 290 22.14 -0.51 -20.15
CA ASN A 290 21.92 -1.31 -21.37
C ASN A 290 22.36 -2.77 -21.24
N THR A 291 22.80 -3.23 -20.06
CA THR A 291 23.23 -4.61 -19.84
C THR A 291 22.07 -5.40 -19.24
N ASP A 292 21.70 -6.53 -19.84
CA ASP A 292 20.62 -7.37 -19.33
C ASP A 292 21.00 -8.07 -18.03
N LEU A 293 20.01 -8.40 -17.20
CA LEU A 293 20.24 -8.99 -15.87
C LEU A 293 21.06 -10.30 -15.92
N GLU A 294 20.85 -11.13 -16.95
CA GLU A 294 21.58 -12.40 -17.11
C GLU A 294 23.08 -12.23 -17.37
N ASP A 295 23.49 -11.08 -17.90
CA ASP A 295 24.89 -10.81 -18.26
C ASP A 295 25.72 -10.37 -17.05
N PHE A 296 25.09 -10.02 -15.92
CA PHE A 296 25.81 -9.64 -14.72
C PHE A 296 26.38 -10.86 -13.99
N SER A 297 27.68 -10.78 -13.67
CA SER A 297 28.29 -11.69 -12.72
C SER A 297 27.73 -11.50 -11.31
N THR A 298 27.84 -12.54 -10.48
CA THR A 298 27.46 -12.49 -9.06
C THR A 298 28.16 -11.34 -8.31
N SER A 299 29.42 -11.06 -8.64
CA SER A 299 30.16 -9.94 -8.05
C SER A 299 29.61 -8.59 -8.45
N GLU A 300 29.20 -8.42 -9.72
CA GLU A 300 28.61 -7.16 -10.19
C GLU A 300 27.23 -6.95 -9.56
N LEU A 301 26.41 -7.99 -9.49
CA LEU A 301 25.13 -7.93 -8.77
C LEU A 301 25.32 -7.55 -7.30
N GLY A 302 26.37 -8.05 -6.65
CA GLY A 302 26.73 -7.66 -5.28
C GLY A 302 27.12 -6.19 -5.12
N THR A 303 27.59 -5.53 -6.20
CA THR A 303 27.88 -4.09 -6.18
C THR A 303 26.67 -3.22 -6.47
N ILE A 304 25.72 -3.71 -7.27
CA ILE A 304 24.54 -2.95 -7.70
C ILE A 304 23.40 -3.10 -6.69
N ILE A 305 23.19 -4.30 -6.16
CA ILE A 305 22.08 -4.63 -5.27
C ILE A 305 22.59 -4.66 -3.82
N PRO A 306 22.22 -3.67 -2.99
CA PRO A 306 22.57 -3.69 -1.58
C PRO A 306 22.12 -5.00 -0.92
N ALA A 307 23.01 -5.60 -0.11
CA ALA A 307 22.75 -6.83 0.64
C ALA A 307 22.52 -8.11 -0.17
N TYR A 308 22.90 -8.17 -1.46
CA TYR A 308 22.79 -9.36 -2.32
C TYR A 308 23.22 -10.68 -1.63
N GLU A 309 24.32 -10.65 -0.89
CA GLU A 309 24.85 -11.83 -0.17
C GLU A 309 23.96 -12.29 0.99
N THR A 310 23.37 -11.35 1.74
CA THR A 310 22.43 -11.65 2.85
C THR A 310 21.16 -12.33 2.33
N ILE A 311 20.73 -11.94 1.13
CA ILE A 311 19.50 -12.39 0.47
C ILE A 311 19.60 -13.86 0.04
N CYS A 312 20.78 -14.28 -0.41
CA CYS A 312 21.04 -15.68 -0.77
C CYS A 312 20.93 -16.66 0.41
N ASN A 313 20.98 -16.14 1.65
CA ASN A 313 20.88 -16.90 2.90
C ASN A 313 19.48 -16.87 3.54
N THR A 314 18.54 -16.11 2.97
CA THR A 314 17.14 -16.02 3.40
C THR A 314 16.19 -16.71 2.40
N ASP A 315 14.88 -16.54 2.58
CA ASP A 315 13.89 -16.98 1.62
C ASP A 315 14.10 -16.34 0.23
N LYS A 316 14.29 -17.18 -0.79
CA LYS A 316 14.64 -16.79 -2.16
C LYS A 316 13.43 -16.48 -3.05
N GLY A 317 12.21 -16.72 -2.57
CA GLY A 317 10.98 -16.59 -3.37
C GLY A 317 10.85 -15.24 -4.08
N PRO A 318 10.88 -14.11 -3.36
CA PRO A 318 10.80 -12.77 -3.96
C PRO A 318 11.87 -12.49 -5.02
N TYR A 319 13.13 -12.83 -4.71
CA TYR A 319 14.24 -12.63 -5.63
C TYR A 319 14.08 -13.50 -6.88
N ALA A 320 13.71 -14.77 -6.73
CA ALA A 320 13.55 -15.68 -7.86
C ALA A 320 12.40 -15.27 -8.78
N GLY A 321 11.26 -14.83 -8.23
CA GLY A 321 10.15 -14.29 -9.02
C GLY A 321 10.55 -13.03 -9.78
N TRP A 322 11.23 -12.11 -9.11
CA TRP A 322 11.76 -10.90 -9.74
C TRP A 322 12.79 -11.21 -10.84
N TYR A 323 13.75 -12.09 -10.56
CA TYR A 323 14.81 -12.46 -11.50
C TYR A 323 14.23 -13.10 -12.75
N ALA A 324 13.26 -14.01 -12.59
CA ALA A 324 12.57 -14.65 -13.71
C ALA A 324 11.86 -13.64 -14.63
N ALA A 325 11.22 -12.60 -14.06
CA ALA A 325 10.54 -11.58 -14.85
C ALA A 325 11.48 -10.57 -15.52
N ASN A 326 12.71 -10.44 -15.02
CA ASN A 326 13.66 -9.39 -15.42
C ASN A 326 14.96 -9.94 -16.01
N THR A 327 15.03 -11.23 -16.35
CA THR A 327 16.25 -11.89 -16.85
C THR A 327 16.85 -11.17 -18.06
N PHE A 328 16.00 -10.74 -18.99
CA PHE A 328 16.38 -10.11 -20.26
C PHE A 328 16.02 -8.62 -20.29
N VAL A 329 16.18 -7.93 -19.15
CA VAL A 329 15.94 -6.49 -19.10
C VAL A 329 17.06 -5.77 -18.36
N PRO A 330 17.37 -4.52 -18.77
CA PRO A 330 18.41 -3.75 -18.13
C PRO A 330 17.96 -3.14 -16.80
N PRO A 331 18.93 -2.69 -15.95
CA PRO A 331 18.69 -2.07 -14.65
C PRO A 331 17.59 -1.01 -14.60
N LEU A 332 17.50 -0.14 -15.61
CA LEU A 332 16.49 0.93 -15.64
C LEU A 332 15.06 0.37 -15.61
N CYS A 333 14.86 -0.87 -16.07
CA CYS A 333 13.56 -1.53 -16.13
C CYS A 333 13.34 -2.57 -15.02
N TRP A 334 14.22 -2.66 -14.02
CA TRP A 334 14.13 -3.69 -12.97
C TRP A 334 12.98 -3.49 -11.98
N VAL A 335 12.46 -2.27 -11.88
CA VAL A 335 11.40 -1.91 -10.93
C VAL A 335 10.27 -1.23 -11.69
N TYR A 336 9.04 -1.61 -11.34
CA TYR A 336 7.78 -1.05 -11.82
C TYR A 336 7.60 -1.05 -13.35
N ARG A 337 8.29 -1.94 -14.07
CA ARG A 337 8.15 -2.04 -15.54
C ARG A 337 6.67 -2.19 -15.93
N PRO A 338 6.09 -1.33 -16.79
CA PRO A 338 4.67 -1.40 -17.16
C PRO A 338 4.25 -2.79 -17.68
N LYS A 339 5.11 -3.47 -18.43
CA LYS A 339 4.87 -4.84 -18.96
C LYS A 339 4.70 -5.93 -17.90
N ASN A 340 5.05 -5.64 -16.64
CA ASN A 340 4.90 -6.57 -15.53
C ASN A 340 3.59 -6.34 -14.76
N ASN A 341 2.68 -5.46 -15.20
CA ASN A 341 1.38 -5.22 -14.54
C ASN A 341 0.60 -6.52 -14.24
N TRP A 342 0.58 -7.45 -15.19
CA TRP A 342 -0.12 -8.72 -15.09
C TRP A 342 0.54 -9.64 -14.04
N LEU A 343 1.88 -9.61 -13.92
CA LEU A 343 2.61 -10.30 -12.86
C LEU A 343 2.36 -9.66 -11.49
N ARG A 344 2.27 -8.33 -11.43
CA ARG A 344 1.95 -7.60 -10.20
C ARG A 344 0.57 -7.97 -9.67
N ARG A 345 -0.43 -8.18 -10.53
CA ARG A 345 -1.74 -8.73 -10.07
C ARG A 345 -1.66 -10.11 -9.42
N ARG A 346 -0.60 -10.87 -9.72
CA ARG A 346 -0.30 -12.20 -9.16
C ARG A 346 0.68 -12.13 -7.99
N ALA A 347 1.05 -10.93 -7.53
CA ALA A 347 1.98 -10.71 -6.42
C ALA A 347 3.29 -11.52 -6.56
N TYR A 348 3.83 -11.61 -7.78
CA TYR A 348 4.92 -12.54 -8.13
C TYR A 348 6.21 -12.42 -7.28
N VAL A 349 6.40 -11.29 -6.60
CA VAL A 349 7.53 -11.01 -5.69
C VAL A 349 7.18 -11.14 -4.19
N PHE A 350 6.03 -11.72 -3.82
CA PHE A 350 5.59 -11.87 -2.42
C PHE A 350 5.66 -13.30 -1.88
N TRP A 351 5.67 -14.29 -2.76
CA TRP A 351 5.53 -15.70 -2.39
C TRP A 351 6.83 -16.29 -1.86
N ASP A 352 6.71 -17.24 -0.94
CA ASP A 352 7.86 -17.98 -0.42
C ASP A 352 8.52 -18.83 -1.50
N TRP A 353 9.81 -19.12 -1.32
CA TRP A 353 10.56 -20.02 -2.21
C TRP A 353 9.91 -21.39 -2.34
N ILE A 354 9.28 -21.90 -1.27
CA ILE A 354 8.59 -23.19 -1.31
C ILE A 354 7.48 -23.22 -2.38
N PHE A 355 6.83 -22.07 -2.60
CA PHE A 355 5.80 -21.89 -3.63
C PHE A 355 6.43 -21.57 -4.99
N VAL A 356 7.36 -20.61 -5.03
CA VAL A 356 7.94 -20.11 -6.30
C VAL A 356 8.79 -21.16 -7.02
N ARG A 357 9.42 -22.09 -6.30
CA ARG A 357 10.27 -23.14 -6.90
C ARG A 357 9.50 -24.15 -7.73
N GLU A 358 8.17 -24.18 -7.65
CA GLU A 358 7.35 -25.04 -8.49
C GLU A 358 7.56 -24.66 -9.96
N PRO A 359 7.92 -25.60 -10.85
CA PRO A 359 8.34 -25.28 -12.22
C PRO A 359 7.32 -24.45 -13.02
N ASP A 360 6.03 -24.73 -12.84
CA ASP A 360 4.95 -24.03 -13.53
C ASP A 360 4.85 -22.56 -13.10
N VAL A 361 5.06 -22.29 -11.80
CA VAL A 361 5.03 -20.93 -11.24
C VAL A 361 6.21 -20.10 -11.74
N LEU A 362 7.43 -20.64 -11.66
CA LEU A 362 8.61 -19.91 -12.11
C LEU A 362 8.57 -19.64 -13.63
N LYS A 363 8.14 -20.64 -14.41
CA LYS A 363 7.94 -20.50 -15.86
C LYS A 363 6.89 -19.42 -16.18
N LEU A 364 5.79 -19.38 -15.42
CA LEU A 364 4.79 -18.33 -15.57
C LEU A 364 5.43 -16.94 -15.43
N PHE A 365 6.31 -16.75 -14.45
CA PHE A 365 6.96 -15.46 -14.20
C PHE A 365 7.96 -15.04 -15.29
N THR A 366 8.48 -15.97 -16.10
CA THR A 366 9.29 -15.63 -17.28
C THR A 366 8.49 -15.13 -18.48
N THR A 367 7.17 -15.31 -18.47
CA THR A 367 6.33 -15.05 -19.64
C THR A 367 5.95 -13.58 -19.69
N ALA A 368 6.58 -12.74 -20.51
CA ALA A 368 6.03 -11.40 -20.74
C ALA A 368 4.67 -11.54 -21.48
N ARG A 369 3.58 -11.05 -20.88
CA ARG A 369 2.31 -10.84 -21.58
C ARG A 369 2.10 -9.34 -21.70
N ASP A 370 1.83 -8.87 -22.91
CA ASP A 370 1.27 -7.54 -23.12
C ASP A 370 -0.24 -7.59 -22.79
N GLU A 371 -0.57 -8.04 -21.58
CA GLU A 371 -1.93 -8.04 -21.04
C GLU A 371 -2.15 -6.68 -20.36
N TYR A 372 -2.14 -5.64 -21.18
CA TYR A 372 -2.71 -4.37 -20.76
C TYR A 372 -4.22 -4.51 -20.90
N ASP A 373 -4.94 -4.28 -19.80
CA ASP A 373 -6.37 -3.98 -19.87
C ASP A 373 -6.55 -2.58 -20.46
N GLU A 374 -6.06 -2.36 -21.68
CA GLU A 374 -6.30 -1.12 -22.39
C GLU A 374 -7.82 -1.01 -22.60
N PRO A 375 -8.42 0.10 -22.19
CA PRO A 375 -9.82 0.36 -22.51
C PRO A 375 -10.01 0.27 -24.02
N SER A 376 -11.13 -0.31 -24.47
CA SER A 376 -11.43 -0.34 -25.90
C SER A 376 -11.51 1.09 -26.45
N ALA A 377 -11.15 1.27 -27.72
CA ALA A 377 -11.28 2.57 -28.38
C ALA A 377 -12.72 3.13 -28.28
N GLU A 378 -13.73 2.25 -28.32
CA GLU A 378 -15.14 2.60 -28.12
C GLU A 378 -15.41 3.13 -26.71
N ALA A 379 -14.84 2.53 -25.66
CA ALA A 379 -15.00 2.99 -24.29
C ALA A 379 -14.32 4.34 -24.06
N LEU A 380 -13.15 4.57 -24.66
CA LEU A 380 -12.46 5.86 -24.63
C LEU A 380 -13.29 6.95 -25.34
N GLU A 381 -13.81 6.67 -26.53
CA GLU A 381 -14.66 7.60 -27.27
C GLU A 381 -15.95 7.93 -26.49
N GLU A 382 -16.56 6.93 -25.84
CA GLU A 382 -17.74 7.15 -24.99
C GLU A 382 -17.41 8.04 -23.77
N MET A 383 -16.28 7.82 -23.13
CA MET A 383 -15.80 8.65 -22.02
C MET A 383 -15.54 10.09 -22.47
N GLU A 384 -14.84 10.28 -23.58
CA GLU A 384 -14.55 11.61 -24.14
C GLU A 384 -15.83 12.36 -24.51
N GLU A 385 -16.81 11.68 -25.11
CA GLU A 385 -18.10 12.29 -25.42
C GLU A 385 -18.87 12.66 -24.15
N SER A 386 -18.85 11.79 -23.13
CA SER A 386 -19.42 12.10 -21.81
C SER A 386 -18.80 13.36 -21.20
N PHE A 387 -17.49 13.56 -21.32
CA PHE A 387 -16.82 14.76 -20.84
C PHE A 387 -17.35 16.02 -21.54
N LYS A 388 -17.46 16.02 -22.87
CA LYS A 388 -18.01 17.17 -23.62
C LYS A 388 -19.43 17.53 -23.17
N GLN A 389 -20.28 16.52 -22.97
CA GLN A 389 -21.65 16.75 -22.49
C GLN A 389 -21.68 17.35 -21.07
N ARG A 390 -20.84 16.84 -20.16
CA ARG A 390 -20.73 17.35 -18.80
C ARG A 390 -20.14 18.76 -18.75
N SER A 391 -19.19 19.08 -19.62
CA SER A 391 -18.67 20.44 -19.76
C SER A 391 -19.74 21.45 -20.19
N LEU A 392 -20.62 21.07 -21.12
CA LEU A 392 -21.75 21.91 -21.51
C LEU A 392 -22.72 22.15 -20.34
N ILE A 393 -23.00 21.12 -19.54
CA ILE A 393 -23.84 21.24 -18.35
C ILE A 393 -23.18 22.17 -17.32
N TRP A 394 -21.89 22.01 -17.07
CA TRP A 394 -21.13 22.86 -16.16
C TRP A 394 -21.17 24.35 -16.54
N GLN A 395 -21.06 24.65 -17.83
CA GLN A 395 -21.09 26.03 -18.34
C GLN A 395 -22.50 26.66 -18.32
N THR A 396 -23.55 25.84 -18.39
CA THR A 396 -24.94 26.31 -18.59
C THR A 396 -25.83 26.17 -17.36
N SER A 397 -25.44 25.38 -16.36
CA SER A 397 -26.32 24.94 -15.26
C SER A 397 -25.61 24.87 -13.92
N THR A 398 -26.40 24.83 -12.83
CA THR A 398 -25.95 24.52 -11.47
C THR A 398 -26.05 23.02 -11.14
N MET A 399 -26.38 22.16 -12.13
CA MET A 399 -26.51 20.72 -11.94
C MET A 399 -25.15 20.04 -11.65
N THR A 400 -25.15 19.13 -10.68
CA THR A 400 -23.94 18.42 -10.21
C THR A 400 -23.81 16.99 -10.76
N SER A 401 -24.85 16.42 -11.37
CA SER A 401 -24.85 15.01 -11.83
C SER A 401 -25.38 14.82 -13.26
N TRP A 402 -24.81 13.87 -14.00
CA TRP A 402 -25.19 13.51 -15.37
C TRP A 402 -25.40 12.00 -15.55
N SER A 403 -26.25 11.62 -16.50
CA SER A 403 -26.37 10.25 -17.00
C SER A 403 -26.66 10.24 -18.52
N LYS A 404 -26.22 9.18 -19.21
CA LYS A 404 -26.41 9.02 -20.66
C LYS A 404 -27.91 9.03 -20.99
N GLY A 405 -28.30 9.89 -21.94
CA GLY A 405 -29.70 10.06 -22.35
C GLY A 405 -30.50 11.07 -21.52
N TYR A 406 -29.89 11.77 -20.57
CA TYR A 406 -30.55 12.85 -19.83
C TYR A 406 -30.69 14.10 -20.71
N THR A 407 -31.86 14.28 -21.33
CA THR A 407 -32.26 15.56 -21.93
C THR A 407 -32.92 16.39 -20.84
N GLY A 408 -32.16 17.28 -20.20
CA GLY A 408 -32.65 18.08 -19.07
C GLY A 408 -34.02 18.70 -19.32
N HIS A 409 -34.99 18.41 -18.45
CA HIS A 409 -36.20 19.21 -18.37
C HIS A 409 -35.83 20.54 -17.72
N ASN A 410 -35.68 21.56 -18.55
CA ASN A 410 -35.65 22.95 -18.12
C ASN A 410 -36.98 23.23 -17.40
N TYR A 411 -36.92 23.60 -16.13
CA TYR A 411 -37.99 24.29 -15.41
C TYR A 411 -37.84 25.79 -15.58
#